data_AF-A0A7V1ZUS0-F1
#
_entry.id   AF-A0A7V1ZUS0-F1
#
_cell.length_a   1.000
_cell.length_b   1.000
_cell.length_c   1.000
_cell.angle_alpha   90.00
_cell.angle_beta   90.00
_cell.angle_gamma   90.00
#
_symmetry.space_group_name_H-M   'P 1'
#
loop_
_entity.id
_entity.type
_entity.pdbx_description
1 polymer ?
#
loop_
_entity_poly.entity_id
_entity_poly.type
_entity_poly.pdbx_seq_one_letter_code
_entity_poly.pdbx_strand_id
1 'polypeptide(L)' 'MAYYSIEPWGEYPADMRNGILAALIANIHRKKNSRAYKPEDFMPREQDEKPKQTVAEQAAILKSIYAWAKRKGLAKKKDE' A
#
# COMPACT_ATOMS: atom_id res chain seq x y z
N MET A 1 28.48 -12.25 0.24
CA MET A 1 27.16 -12.84 -0.06
C MET A 1 27.13 -13.35 -1.49
N ALA A 2 27.77 -14.50 -1.74
CA ALA A 2 27.80 -15.18 -3.05
C ALA A 2 26.85 -16.42 -3.08
N TYR A 3 26.12 -16.65 -1.99
CA TYR A 3 25.24 -17.81 -1.81
C TYR A 3 23.86 -17.60 -2.47
N TYR A 4 23.38 -16.36 -2.56
CA TYR A 4 22.11 -16.00 -3.23
C TYR A 4 22.16 -16.09 -4.76
N SER A 5 23.34 -16.19 -5.37
CA SER A 5 23.51 -16.35 -6.82
C SER A 5 23.48 -17.82 -7.28
N ILE A 6 23.46 -18.78 -6.34
CA ILE A 6 23.60 -20.22 -6.63
C ILE A 6 22.25 -20.97 -6.47
N GLU A 7 21.31 -20.43 -5.71
CA GLU A 7 20.04 -21.10 -5.39
C GLU A 7 18.81 -20.39 -6.00
N PRO A 8 18.21 -20.91 -7.10
CA PRO A 8 17.00 -20.36 -7.73
C PRO A 8 15.69 -20.58 -6.95
N TRP A 9 15.74 -21.09 -5.72
CA TRP A 9 14.57 -21.56 -4.94
C TRP A 9 14.15 -20.64 -3.78
N GLY A 10 14.26 -19.32 -3.96
CA GLY A 10 13.65 -18.35 -3.06
C GLY A 10 12.13 -18.19 -3.25
N GLU A 11 11.48 -17.48 -2.32
CA GLU A 11 10.07 -17.09 -2.42
C GLU A 11 9.82 -16.18 -3.63
N TYR A 12 10.76 -15.27 -3.95
CA TYR A 12 10.57 -14.32 -5.04
C TYR A 12 10.39 -14.97 -6.43
N PRO A 13 11.22 -15.95 -6.87
CA PRO A 13 10.94 -16.72 -8.08
C PRO A 13 9.62 -17.50 -8.05
N ALA A 14 9.18 -17.98 -6.88
CA ALA A 14 7.90 -18.68 -6.73
C ALA A 14 6.71 -17.72 -6.88
N ASP A 15 6.79 -16.57 -6.24
CA ASP A 15 5.81 -15.48 -6.34
C ASP A 15 5.75 -14.92 -7.75
N MET A 16 6.88 -14.83 -8.45
CA MET A 16 6.92 -14.40 -9.85
C MET A 16 6.17 -15.38 -10.76
N ARG A 17 6.38 -16.69 -10.59
CA ARG A 17 5.63 -17.72 -11.36
C ARG A 17 4.13 -17.62 -11.09
N ASN A 18 3.74 -17.45 -9.83
CA ASN A 18 2.33 -17.26 -9.46
C ASN A 18 1.77 -15.95 -10.02
N GLY A 19 2.54 -14.87 -9.98
CA GLY A 19 2.17 -13.56 -10.52
C GLY A 19 1.96 -13.60 -12.04
N ILE A 20 2.79 -14.36 -12.77
CA ILE A 20 2.62 -14.58 -14.22
C ILE A 20 1.29 -15.29 -14.50
N LEU A 21 0.98 -16.36 -13.76
CA LEU A 21 -0.28 -17.09 -13.93
C LEU A 21 -1.50 -16.22 -13.59
N ALA A 22 -1.43 -15.45 -12.50
CA ALA A 22 -2.49 -14.52 -12.12
C ALA A 22 -2.70 -13.42 -13.17
N ALA A 23 -1.61 -12.82 -13.68
CA ALA A 23 -1.67 -11.81 -14.72
C ALA A 23 -2.25 -12.35 -16.04
N LEU A 24 -1.94 -13.60 -16.39
CA LEU A 24 -2.55 -14.26 -17.55
C LEU A 24 -4.08 -14.34 -17.38
N ILE A 25 -4.55 -14.91 -16.27
CA ILE A 25 -5.99 -15.06 -15.99
C ILE A 25 -6.69 -13.69 -15.95
N ALA A 26 -6.08 -12.69 -15.30
CA ALA A 26 -6.64 -11.35 -15.19
C ALA A 26 -6.73 -10.64 -16.56
N ASN A 27 -5.71 -10.80 -17.41
CA ASN A 27 -5.72 -10.20 -18.74
C ASN A 27 -6.71 -10.87 -19.70
N ILE A 28 -6.98 -12.17 -19.54
CA ILE A 28 -8.03 -12.87 -20.30
C ILE A 28 -9.41 -12.27 -19.99
N HIS A 29 -9.67 -11.92 -18.71
CA HIS A 29 -10.95 -11.40 -18.26
C HIS A 29 -11.03 -9.86 -18.22
N ARG A 30 -10.00 -9.15 -18.71
CA ARG A 30 -9.95 -7.68 -18.63
C ARG A 30 -10.96 -7.03 -19.58
N LYS A 31 -11.43 -5.83 -19.24
CA LYS A 31 -12.28 -5.02 -20.12
C LYS A 31 -11.49 -4.52 -21.34
N LYS A 32 -12.18 -4.38 -22.48
CA LYS A 32 -11.62 -3.70 -23.66
C LYS A 32 -11.22 -2.27 -23.26
N ASN A 33 -10.00 -1.86 -23.64
CA ASN A 33 -9.37 -0.57 -23.30
C ASN A 33 -8.99 -0.35 -21.82
N SER A 34 -9.00 -1.37 -20.95
CA SER A 34 -8.38 -1.25 -19.62
C SER A 34 -6.85 -1.42 -19.69
N ARG A 35 -6.13 -0.96 -18.65
CA ARG A 35 -4.71 -1.29 -18.46
C ARG A 35 -4.52 -2.82 -18.42
N ALA A 36 -3.49 -3.32 -19.08
CA ALA A 36 -3.06 -4.71 -18.92
C ALA A 36 -2.38 -4.90 -17.55
N TYR A 37 -2.71 -6.00 -16.88
CA TYR A 37 -2.07 -6.36 -15.63
C TYR A 37 -0.69 -6.95 -15.91
N LYS A 38 0.28 -6.58 -15.08
CA LYS A 38 1.64 -7.14 -15.12
C LYS A 38 1.80 -8.16 -13.98
N PRO A 39 2.71 -9.14 -14.09
CA PRO A 39 2.97 -10.09 -13.02
C PRO A 39 3.23 -9.44 -11.65
N GLU A 40 3.94 -8.31 -11.64
CA GLU A 40 4.30 -7.58 -10.42
C GLU A 40 3.09 -6.97 -9.71
N ASP A 41 1.95 -6.79 -10.40
CA ASP A 41 0.69 -6.34 -9.78
C ASP A 41 0.13 -7.39 -8.80
N PHE A 42 0.57 -8.65 -8.89
CA PHE A 42 0.12 -9.79 -8.08
C PHE A 42 1.19 -10.35 -7.15
N MET A 43 2.34 -9.69 -7.05
CA MET A 43 3.42 -10.11 -6.14
C MET A 43 3.36 -9.32 -4.83
N PRO A 44 3.84 -9.89 -3.71
CA PRO A 44 4.08 -9.13 -2.50
C PRO A 44 5.05 -7.99 -2.82
N ARG A 45 4.59 -6.76 -2.67
CA ARG A 45 5.50 -5.62 -2.59
C ARG A 45 6.06 -5.61 -1.18
N GLU A 46 7.37 -5.44 -1.04
CA GLU A 46 7.91 -4.85 0.18
C GLU A 46 7.05 -3.63 0.45
N GLN A 47 6.44 -3.55 1.63
CA GLN A 47 5.51 -2.47 1.95
C GLN A 47 6.22 -1.16 1.62
N ASP A 48 5.84 -0.53 0.50
CA ASP A 48 6.35 0.78 0.11
C ASP A 48 6.27 1.60 1.38
N GLU A 49 7.43 2.03 1.92
CA GLU A 49 7.47 2.72 3.20
C GLU A 49 6.43 3.83 3.12
N LYS A 50 5.30 3.66 3.80
CA LYS A 50 4.22 4.65 3.73
C LYS A 50 4.88 5.96 4.14
N PRO A 51 4.75 7.03 3.33
CA PRO A 51 5.46 8.26 3.60
C PRO A 51 5.16 8.67 5.04
N LYS A 52 6.21 8.73 5.87
CA LYS A 52 6.05 9.05 7.29
C LYS A 52 5.52 10.47 7.37
N GLN A 53 4.33 10.61 7.95
CA GLN A 53 3.70 11.91 8.12
C GLN A 53 4.59 12.82 8.98
N THR A 54 4.82 14.04 8.52
CA THR A 54 5.58 15.05 9.26
C THR A 54 4.80 15.53 10.49
N VAL A 55 5.51 16.05 11.50
CA VAL A 55 4.87 16.65 12.69
C VAL A 55 3.92 17.78 12.31
N ALA A 56 4.25 18.55 11.27
CA ALA A 56 3.41 19.64 10.77
C ALA A 56 2.09 19.14 10.19
N GLU A 57 2.12 18.08 9.39
CA GLU A 57 0.92 17.43 8.86
C GLU A 57 0.08 16.82 10.00
N GLN A 58 0.72 16.21 11.01
CA GLN A 58 0.01 15.66 12.17
C GLN A 58 -0.75 16.76 12.92
N ALA A 59 -0.10 17.90 13.16
CA ALA A 59 -0.74 19.05 13.78
C ALA A 59 -1.92 19.58 12.95
N ALA A 60 -1.81 19.59 11.61
CA ALA A 60 -2.90 20.00 10.73
C ALA A 60 -4.11 19.05 10.83
N ILE A 61 -3.87 17.73 10.86
CA ILE A 61 -4.92 16.72 11.07
C ILE A 61 -5.56 16.90 12.45
N LEU A 62 -4.78 17.07 13.52
CA LEU A 62 -5.35 17.28 14.86
C LEU A 62 -6.22 18.55 14.92
N LYS A 63 -5.80 19.64 14.27
CA LYS A 63 -6.59 20.88 14.18
C LYS A 63 -7.90 20.67 13.44
N SER A 64 -7.90 19.92 12.33
CA SER A 64 -9.12 19.66 11.55
C SER A 64 -10.11 18.77 12.32
N ILE A 65 -9.62 17.74 13.02
CA ILE A 65 -10.40 16.89 13.91
C ILE A 65 -10.98 17.72 15.06
N TYR A 66 -10.17 18.57 15.71
CA TYR A 66 -10.64 19.44 16.77
C TYR A 66 -11.71 20.42 16.30
N ALA A 67 -11.52 21.05 15.13
CA ALA A 67 -12.51 21.95 14.55
C ALA A 67 -13.83 21.23 14.21
N TRP A 68 -13.76 19.98 13.73
CA TRP A 68 -14.95 19.14 13.53
C TRP A 68 -15.62 18.77 14.86
N ALA A 69 -14.86 18.34 15.87
CA ALA A 69 -15.39 17.99 17.19
C ALA A 69 -16.06 19.19 17.87
N LYS A 70 -15.45 20.38 17.76
CA LYS A 70 -16.03 21.65 18.23
C LYS A 70 -17.34 21.96 17.53
N ARG A 71 -17.41 21.81 16.19
CA ARG A 71 -18.66 21.98 15.43
C ARG A 71 -19.76 21.00 15.85
N LYS A 72 -19.38 19.80 16.31
CA LYS A 72 -20.31 18.77 16.79
C LYS A 72 -20.62 18.88 18.30
N GLY A 73 -20.06 19.85 19.01
CA GLY A 73 -20.27 20.02 20.46
C GLY A 73 -19.58 18.95 21.32
N LEU A 74 -18.64 18.19 20.75
CA LEU A 74 -17.96 17.06 21.41
C LEU A 74 -16.64 17.45 22.09
N ALA A 75 -16.16 18.69 21.89
CA ALA A 75 -14.92 19.17 22.49
C ALA A 75 -15.16 19.64 23.93
N LYS A 76 -14.60 18.93 24.93
CA LYS A 76 -14.61 19.38 26.34
C LYS A 76 -13.75 20.63 26.50
N LYS A 77 -14.21 21.61 27.29
CA LYS A 77 -13.38 22.71 27.77
C LYS A 77 -12.25 22.12 28.61
N LYS A 78 -11.04 22.64 28.42
CA LYS A 78 -9.91 22.35 29.30
C LYS A 78 -10.23 23.08 30.61
N ASP A 79 -10.63 22.34 31.64
CA ASP A 79 -10.69 22.87 32.99
C ASP A 79 -9.24 23.23 33.39
N GLU A 80 -9.08 24.45 33.91
CA GLU A 80 -7.80 25.08 34.25
C GLU A 80 -7.03 24.33 35.34
#